data_AF-A0A8B8VC39-F1
#
_entry.id   AF-A0A8B8VC39-F1
#
_cell.length_a   1.000
_cell.length_b   1.000
_cell.length_c   1.000
_cell.angle_alpha   90.00
_cell.angle_beta   90.00
_cell.angle_gamma   90.00
#
_symmetry.space_group_name_H-M   'P 1'
#
loop_
_entity.id
_entity.type
_entity.pdbx_description
1 polymer ?
#
loop_
_entity_poly.entity_id
_entity_poly.type
_entity_poly.pdbx_seq_one_letter_code
_entity_poly.pdbx_strand_id
1 'polypeptide(L)'
;MAAPARPAAGEDGRRRQPEAALDPQPPEGAKVEAESAELDRLRAELAGALAEMETMKAVAEVSESTKAEAVAAVQRQCQEEVASLQAILKDSISSYEAQIASLKQERQQQQQDREEKERELGRLKQLLSRAHPLDSLEKQMEKVGVGTAYPPPPPGFGNMLKQPKSKFTSSLIGSTQLPCEAHEDSEKLREIVLPMEQEIEELKAKLLRAEELIQEIQRRPRHPPSLHGSTELLLSRDPSPPLEPLEELSGDGGAAAEAFAHNCDDSASISSFSLGGGASGSASLPRSRHGLSPEQEETASLVSTGTLVPEGIYLPPPGYQLVPDNQWEQLQVEGRQLQKDLESISRERDELQEGLRRSNEDCAKQMQVLLAQVQNSEQLLRTLQGTVSQAQERVQLQMAELATSHKCLSHEVKRLTEENQGLRAEQPPSSAPRGLEQDEGQEDSLPSSLLELRQLVRRTQQEARAHQQAQEHEAERLRIEIVTLREALEEETAARASLEGQLRVQREETEVLEASLCSLRMEMERVQQEQSKARQQEVLRQPPGSGRTEELYVLCPQAQLTDLLSEQRAKMLRLQAELETSEQVQRDFVRLSQALQVRLERIRQAESLEQVRSIMDEAPLRDVRDIKDT
;
A
#
# COMPACT_ATOMS: atom_id res chain seq x y z
N MET A 1 5.12 -62.89 -7.80
CA MET A 1 6.20 -63.65 -7.15
C MET A 1 5.88 -63.70 -5.66
N ALA A 2 5.13 -64.67 -5.15
CA ALA A 2 5.41 -66.10 -4.99
C ALA A 2 6.55 -66.41 -4.00
N ALA A 3 6.22 -66.33 -2.69
CA ALA A 3 6.65 -67.21 -1.57
C ALA A 3 8.17 -67.32 -1.26
N PRO A 4 8.63 -67.94 -0.14
CA PRO A 4 7.87 -68.73 0.85
C PRO A 4 8.24 -68.52 2.34
N ALA A 5 7.35 -69.08 3.18
CA ALA A 5 7.55 -69.45 4.57
C ALA A 5 8.37 -70.76 4.71
N ARG A 6 9.00 -70.97 5.89
CA ARG A 6 9.31 -72.26 6.57
C ARG A 6 10.24 -72.02 7.80
N PRO A 7 10.42 -72.98 8.74
CA PRO A 7 9.44 -73.72 9.54
C PRO A 7 9.84 -73.80 11.04
N ALA A 8 8.97 -74.44 11.83
CA ALA A 8 9.23 -74.88 13.20
C ALA A 8 10.19 -76.09 13.28
N ALA A 9 10.98 -76.14 14.35
CA ALA A 9 11.60 -77.36 14.88
C ALA A 9 11.63 -77.25 16.42
N GLY A 10 11.04 -78.23 17.10
CA GLY A 10 11.19 -78.42 18.53
C GLY A 10 12.41 -79.29 18.84
N GLU A 11 12.84 -79.31 20.11
CA GLU A 11 13.31 -80.53 20.78
C GLU A 11 13.51 -80.30 22.29
N ASP A 12 13.24 -81.38 23.01
CA ASP A 12 13.32 -81.61 24.45
C ASP A 12 14.69 -81.31 25.09
N GLY A 13 14.68 -80.84 26.34
CA GLY A 13 15.88 -80.66 27.14
C GLY A 13 15.61 -80.70 28.64
N ARG A 14 15.71 -81.91 29.20
CA ARG A 14 15.50 -82.30 30.61
C ARG A 14 16.05 -81.34 31.67
N ARG A 15 15.23 -81.17 32.71
CA ARG A 15 15.58 -80.75 34.07
C ARG A 15 16.84 -81.46 34.59
N ARG A 16 17.82 -80.69 35.05
CA ARG A 16 18.81 -81.09 36.06
C ARG A 16 18.74 -80.10 37.22
N GLN A 17 18.42 -80.62 38.40
CA GLN A 17 18.61 -79.92 39.67
C GLN A 17 20.12 -79.80 39.94
N PRO A 18 20.62 -78.69 40.51
CA PRO A 18 21.91 -78.69 41.17
C PRO A 18 21.77 -79.01 42.66
N GLU A 19 22.65 -79.90 43.11
CA GLU A 19 22.94 -80.23 44.50
C GLU A 19 23.31 -79.00 45.34
N ALA A 20 22.94 -79.08 46.62
CA ALA A 20 23.37 -78.19 47.68
C ALA A 20 24.90 -78.27 47.87
N ALA A 21 25.59 -77.19 47.49
CA ALA A 21 26.96 -76.92 47.92
C ALA A 21 26.91 -75.92 49.09
N LEU A 22 27.54 -76.30 50.20
CA LEU A 22 27.80 -75.46 51.36
C LEU A 22 28.61 -74.23 50.95
N ASP A 23 28.03 -73.05 51.10
CA ASP A 23 28.68 -71.76 50.88
C ASP A 23 29.34 -71.30 52.20
N PRO A 24 30.64 -70.92 52.22
CA PRO A 24 31.26 -70.34 53.40
C PRO A 24 30.80 -68.89 53.54
N GLN A 25 30.16 -68.53 54.66
CA GLN A 25 29.78 -67.15 54.94
C GLN A 25 31.03 -66.22 54.94
N PRO A 26 31.00 -65.09 54.22
CA PRO A 26 31.99 -64.04 54.39
C PRO A 26 31.71 -63.29 55.71
N PRO A 27 32.72 -62.66 56.33
CA PRO A 27 32.57 -62.00 57.62
C PRO A 27 31.56 -60.85 57.51
N GLU A 28 30.52 -60.84 58.36
CA GLU A 28 29.42 -59.86 58.33
C GLU A 28 29.90 -58.40 58.34
N GLY A 29 31.08 -58.11 58.90
CA GLY A 29 31.67 -56.77 58.89
C GLY A 29 32.01 -56.21 57.49
N ALA A 30 32.39 -57.07 56.53
CA ALA A 30 32.71 -56.63 55.17
C ALA A 30 31.46 -56.31 54.33
N LYS A 31 30.33 -56.95 54.65
CA LYS A 31 29.03 -56.67 54.02
C LYS A 31 28.46 -55.34 54.51
N VAL A 32 28.54 -55.09 55.81
CA VAL A 32 28.05 -53.84 56.42
C VAL A 32 28.85 -52.62 55.93
N GLU A 33 30.17 -52.73 55.77
CA GLU A 33 30.98 -51.65 55.20
C GLU A 33 30.71 -51.42 53.70
N ALA A 34 30.43 -52.48 52.93
CA ALA A 34 30.04 -52.34 51.53
C ALA A 34 28.67 -51.66 51.39
N GLU A 35 27.70 -52.04 52.22
CA GLU A 35 26.37 -51.41 52.28
C GLU A 35 26.44 -49.95 52.77
N SER A 36 27.33 -49.62 53.71
CA SER A 36 27.54 -48.23 54.12
C SER A 36 28.19 -47.39 53.03
N ALA A 37 29.15 -47.94 52.29
CA ALA A 37 29.78 -47.26 51.17
C ALA A 37 28.79 -47.04 49.99
N GLU A 38 27.89 -47.98 49.74
CA GLU A 38 26.80 -47.80 48.79
C GLU A 38 25.79 -46.74 49.25
N LEU A 39 25.45 -46.71 50.54
CA LEU A 39 24.59 -45.65 51.09
C LEU A 39 25.22 -44.25 50.97
N ASP A 40 26.51 -44.12 51.23
CA ASP A 40 27.21 -42.84 51.09
C ASP A 40 27.31 -42.41 49.62
N ARG A 41 27.51 -43.36 48.70
CA ARG A 41 27.45 -43.09 47.26
C ARG A 41 26.06 -42.64 46.82
N LEU A 42 25.00 -43.32 47.25
CA LEU A 42 23.62 -42.94 46.93
C LEU A 42 23.25 -41.57 47.53
N ARG A 43 23.77 -41.24 48.71
CA ARG A 43 23.62 -39.89 49.30
C ARG A 43 24.34 -38.82 48.50
N ALA A 44 25.53 -39.11 47.99
CA ALA A 44 26.27 -38.20 47.12
C ALA A 44 25.56 -38.01 45.77
N GLU A 45 25.03 -39.08 45.17
CA GLU A 45 24.23 -39.01 43.93
C GLU A 45 22.92 -38.22 44.16
N LEU A 46 22.23 -38.41 45.28
CA LEU A 46 21.05 -37.62 45.64
C LEU A 46 21.39 -36.13 45.83
N ALA A 47 22.51 -35.82 46.50
CA ALA A 47 22.97 -34.45 46.67
C ALA A 47 23.33 -33.78 45.33
N GLY A 48 23.97 -34.53 44.42
CA GLY A 48 24.26 -34.08 43.06
C GLY A 48 22.99 -33.79 42.26
N ALA A 49 22.03 -34.71 42.28
CA ALA A 49 20.75 -34.54 41.60
C ALA A 49 19.92 -33.35 42.13
N LEU A 50 19.97 -33.09 43.44
CA LEU A 50 19.32 -31.92 44.04
C LEU A 50 20.00 -30.60 43.60
N ALA A 51 21.32 -30.56 43.55
CA ALA A 51 22.04 -29.39 43.04
C ALA A 51 21.75 -29.15 41.55
N GLU A 52 21.69 -30.20 40.73
CA GLU A 52 21.30 -30.10 39.32
C GLU A 52 19.86 -29.59 39.16
N MET A 53 18.92 -30.06 39.97
CA MET A 53 17.55 -29.55 40.00
C MET A 53 17.50 -28.05 40.37
N GLU A 54 18.28 -27.60 41.35
CA GLU A 54 18.37 -26.19 41.73
C GLU A 54 18.93 -25.33 40.58
N THR A 55 19.97 -25.81 39.88
CA THR A 55 20.51 -25.11 38.70
C THR A 55 19.50 -25.04 37.55
N MET A 56 18.79 -26.14 37.26
CA MET A 56 17.73 -26.15 36.25
C MET A 56 16.59 -25.20 36.62
N LYS A 57 16.23 -25.12 37.90
CA LYS A 57 15.21 -24.18 38.39
C LYS A 57 15.65 -22.73 38.19
N ALA A 58 16.90 -22.39 38.50
CA ALA A 58 17.45 -21.06 38.25
C ALA A 58 17.47 -20.72 36.75
N VAL A 59 17.87 -21.66 35.88
CA VAL A 59 17.85 -21.46 34.43
C VAL A 59 16.43 -21.29 33.89
N ALA A 60 15.46 -22.04 34.41
CA ALA A 60 14.06 -21.92 34.04
C ALA A 60 13.50 -20.54 34.44
N GLU A 61 13.80 -20.05 35.64
CA GLU A 61 13.40 -18.72 36.12
C GLU A 61 14.00 -17.60 35.27
N VAL A 62 15.29 -17.71 34.91
CA VAL A 62 15.93 -16.75 33.98
C VAL A 62 15.29 -16.81 32.60
N SER A 63 14.96 -18.00 32.08
CA SER A 63 14.28 -18.16 30.79
C SER A 63 12.86 -17.55 30.82
N GLU A 64 12.12 -17.76 31.90
CA GLU A 64 10.79 -17.18 32.10
C GLU A 64 10.86 -15.66 32.19
N SER A 65 11.79 -15.11 32.97
CA SER A 65 12.03 -13.66 33.06
C SER A 65 12.42 -13.06 31.71
N THR A 66 13.29 -13.73 30.95
CA THR A 66 13.72 -13.25 29.62
C THR A 66 12.56 -13.25 28.62
N LYS A 67 11.72 -14.29 28.64
CA LYS A 67 10.50 -14.34 27.82
C LYS A 67 9.51 -13.25 28.22
N ALA A 68 9.29 -13.04 29.52
CA ALA A 68 8.42 -11.99 30.03
C ALA A 68 8.91 -10.60 29.62
N GLU A 69 10.22 -10.35 29.69
CA GLU A 69 10.82 -9.09 29.25
C GLU A 69 10.70 -8.89 27.74
N ALA A 70 10.93 -9.93 26.94
CA ALA A 70 10.75 -9.87 25.48
C ALA A 70 9.29 -9.57 25.10
N VAL A 71 8.32 -10.21 25.75
CA VAL A 71 6.89 -9.93 25.54
C VAL A 71 6.55 -8.49 25.95
N ALA A 72 7.05 -8.02 27.09
CA ALA A 72 6.84 -6.64 27.53
C ALA A 72 7.48 -5.62 26.58
N ALA A 73 8.63 -5.93 25.98
CA ALA A 73 9.28 -5.08 24.97
C ALA A 73 8.44 -4.98 23.70
N VAL A 74 7.93 -6.11 23.18
CA VAL A 74 7.05 -6.12 21.99
C VAL A 74 5.74 -5.37 22.26
N GLN A 75 5.15 -5.54 23.45
CA GLN A 75 3.95 -4.81 23.85
C GLN A 75 4.20 -3.30 23.90
N ARG A 76 5.34 -2.86 24.46
CA ARG A 76 5.73 -1.44 24.46
C ARG A 76 5.90 -0.90 23.04
N GLN A 77 6.61 -1.63 22.18
CA GLN A 77 6.79 -1.21 20.78
C GLN A 77 5.44 -1.08 20.05
N CYS A 78 4.53 -2.04 20.23
CA CYS A 78 3.19 -1.97 19.64
C CYS A 78 2.41 -0.75 20.16
N GLN A 79 2.48 -0.45 21.46
CA GLN A 79 1.85 0.73 22.04
C GLN A 79 2.45 2.03 21.48
N GLU A 80 3.77 2.08 21.32
CA GLU A 80 4.48 3.23 20.74
C GLU A 80 4.13 3.43 19.26
N GLU A 81 4.05 2.36 18.47
CA GLU A 81 3.63 2.41 17.06
C GLU A 81 2.18 2.87 16.92
N VAL A 82 1.27 2.37 17.78
CA VAL A 82 -0.12 2.84 17.82
C VAL A 82 -0.18 4.32 18.19
N ALA A 83 0.56 4.76 19.21
CA ALA A 83 0.60 6.16 19.61
C ALA A 83 1.17 7.06 18.49
N SER A 84 2.21 6.61 17.80
CA SER A 84 2.81 7.31 16.67
C SER A 84 1.85 7.42 15.48
N LEU A 85 1.17 6.33 15.12
CA LEU A 85 0.16 6.34 14.05
C LEU A 85 -1.01 7.26 14.39
N GLN A 86 -1.47 7.23 15.65
CA GLN A 86 -2.51 8.14 16.13
C GLN A 86 -2.08 9.60 16.06
N ALA A 87 -0.82 9.91 16.41
CA ALA A 87 -0.28 11.26 16.30
C ALA A 87 -0.24 11.74 14.84
N ILE A 88 0.31 10.94 13.92
CA ILE A 88 0.37 11.28 12.49
C ILE A 88 -1.03 11.49 11.91
N LEU A 89 -1.98 10.62 12.26
CA LEU A 89 -3.36 10.75 11.79
C LEU A 89 -4.01 12.02 12.35
N LYS A 90 -3.78 12.33 13.62
CA LYS A 90 -4.27 13.56 14.26
C LYS A 90 -3.69 14.80 13.61
N ASP A 91 -2.40 14.82 13.30
CA ASP A 91 -1.74 15.94 12.63
C ASP A 91 -2.24 16.09 11.20
N SER A 92 -2.46 14.98 10.49
CA SER A 92 -3.05 14.98 9.14
C SER A 92 -4.47 15.55 9.15
N ILE A 93 -5.32 15.10 10.09
CA ILE A 93 -6.68 15.63 10.26
C ILE A 93 -6.62 17.13 10.59
N SER A 94 -5.77 17.54 11.53
CA SER A 94 -5.63 18.95 11.92
C SER A 94 -5.18 19.82 10.74
N SER A 95 -4.26 19.30 9.91
CA SER A 95 -3.82 19.97 8.67
C SER A 95 -4.96 20.12 7.67
N TYR A 96 -5.76 19.07 7.44
CA TYR A 96 -6.92 19.15 6.55
C TYR A 96 -8.00 20.08 7.10
N GLU A 97 -8.26 20.06 8.40
CA GLU A 97 -9.19 20.98 9.06
C GLU A 97 -8.76 22.44 8.88
N ALA A 98 -7.46 22.74 9.06
CA ALA A 98 -6.90 24.07 8.82
C ALA A 98 -7.03 24.50 7.34
N GLN A 99 -6.74 23.59 6.40
CA GLN A 99 -6.89 23.87 4.97
C GLN A 99 -8.36 24.14 4.58
N ILE A 100 -9.30 23.34 5.10
CA ILE A 100 -10.73 23.55 4.89
C ILE A 100 -11.18 24.89 5.50
N ALA A 101 -10.66 25.27 6.67
CA ALA A 101 -10.95 26.56 7.28
C ALA A 101 -10.43 27.72 6.42
N SER A 102 -9.20 27.62 5.90
CA SER A 102 -8.60 28.61 4.99
C SER A 102 -9.42 28.77 3.71
N LEU A 103 -9.79 27.67 3.06
CA LEU A 103 -10.63 27.69 1.86
C LEU A 103 -12.01 28.30 2.13
N LYS A 104 -12.62 28.00 3.28
CA LYS A 104 -13.89 28.62 3.69
C LYS A 104 -13.74 30.13 3.89
N GLN A 105 -12.65 30.57 4.51
CA GLN A 105 -12.35 31.98 4.70
C GLN A 105 -12.12 32.69 3.36
N GLU A 106 -11.36 32.10 2.45
CA GLU A 106 -11.13 32.65 1.12
C GLU A 106 -12.42 32.79 0.32
N ARG A 107 -13.28 31.76 0.32
CA ARG A 107 -14.60 31.87 -0.32
C ARG A 107 -15.46 32.98 0.30
N GLN A 108 -15.38 33.15 1.61
CA GLN A 108 -16.10 34.23 2.29
C GLN A 108 -15.55 35.60 1.92
N GLN A 109 -14.23 35.74 1.77
CA GLN A 109 -13.59 36.96 1.29
C GLN A 109 -14.00 37.28 -0.14
N GLN A 110 -13.92 36.31 -1.05
CA GLN A 110 -14.35 36.48 -2.44
C GLN A 110 -15.83 36.86 -2.53
N GLN A 111 -16.68 36.35 -1.63
CA GLN A 111 -18.08 36.75 -1.56
C GLN A 111 -18.24 38.20 -1.11
N GLN A 112 -17.50 38.64 -0.10
CA GLN A 112 -17.50 40.04 0.34
C GLN A 112 -17.02 40.97 -0.76
N ASP A 113 -15.94 40.62 -1.45
CA ASP A 113 -15.40 41.41 -2.56
C ASP A 113 -16.41 41.50 -3.71
N ARG A 114 -17.10 40.40 -4.05
CA ARG A 114 -18.20 40.41 -5.04
C ARG A 114 -19.32 41.36 -4.63
N GLU A 115 -19.74 41.32 -3.37
CA GLU A 115 -20.79 42.23 -2.87
C GLU A 115 -20.32 43.70 -2.86
N GLU A 116 -19.06 43.97 -2.54
CA GLU A 116 -18.50 45.32 -2.61
C GLU A 116 -18.46 45.84 -4.04
N LYS A 117 -18.01 45.01 -5.00
CA LYS A 117 -18.03 45.36 -6.43
C LYS A 117 -19.46 45.57 -6.94
N GLU A 118 -20.43 44.80 -6.46
CA GLU A 118 -21.84 45.01 -6.77
C GLU A 118 -22.36 46.34 -6.18
N ARG A 119 -21.97 46.68 -4.94
CA ARG A 119 -22.28 47.98 -4.32
C ARG A 119 -21.66 49.13 -5.12
N GLU A 120 -20.41 49.01 -5.57
CA GLU A 120 -19.72 50.00 -6.41
C GLU A 120 -20.42 50.15 -7.77
N LEU A 121 -20.75 49.04 -8.44
CA LEU A 121 -21.54 49.04 -9.67
C LEU A 121 -22.89 49.73 -9.47
N GLY A 122 -23.56 49.48 -8.34
CA GLY A 122 -24.80 50.17 -7.97
C GLY A 122 -24.61 51.68 -7.84
N ARG A 123 -23.54 52.13 -7.17
CA ARG A 123 -23.20 53.56 -7.05
C ARG A 123 -22.90 54.20 -8.41
N LEU A 124 -22.11 53.53 -9.25
CA LEU A 124 -21.76 54.02 -10.58
C LEU A 124 -23.00 54.12 -11.49
N LYS A 125 -23.89 53.11 -11.46
CA LYS A 125 -25.18 53.15 -12.17
C LYS A 125 -26.04 54.33 -11.69
N GLN A 126 -26.05 54.60 -10.38
CA GLN A 126 -26.76 55.75 -9.83
C GLN A 126 -26.18 57.08 -10.34
N LEU A 127 -24.85 57.22 -10.40
CA LEU A 127 -24.21 58.41 -10.97
C LEU A 127 -24.51 58.58 -12.47
N LEU A 128 -24.50 57.48 -13.23
CA LEU A 128 -24.83 57.50 -14.67
C LEU A 128 -26.29 57.89 -14.92
N SER A 129 -27.21 57.42 -14.07
CA SER A 129 -28.62 57.83 -14.11
C SER A 129 -28.83 59.32 -13.79
N ARG A 130 -27.94 59.91 -12.97
CA ARG A 130 -27.94 61.35 -12.67
C ARG A 130 -27.24 62.19 -13.75
N ALA A 131 -26.36 61.59 -14.53
CA ALA A 131 -25.61 62.22 -15.61
C ALA A 131 -26.29 62.05 -16.99
N HIS A 132 -27.61 62.22 -17.08
CA HIS A 132 -28.35 62.34 -18.35
C HIS A 132 -28.56 63.83 -18.73
N PRO A 133 -27.57 64.54 -19.34
CA PRO A 133 -27.79 65.87 -19.91
C PRO A 133 -28.56 65.82 -21.24
N LEU A 134 -28.77 64.63 -21.82
CA LEU A 134 -29.44 64.45 -23.12
C LEU A 134 -30.94 64.79 -23.08
N ASP A 135 -31.63 64.55 -21.96
CA ASP A 135 -33.04 64.96 -21.78
C ASP A 135 -33.22 66.49 -21.85
N SER A 136 -32.18 67.27 -21.50
CA SER A 136 -32.19 68.73 -21.67
C SER A 136 -31.90 69.16 -23.11
N LEU A 137 -31.09 68.39 -23.86
CA LEU A 137 -30.76 68.69 -25.25
C LEU A 137 -31.89 68.27 -26.21
N GLU A 138 -32.58 67.16 -25.93
CA GLU A 138 -33.76 66.70 -26.65
C GLU A 138 -34.92 67.71 -26.56
N LYS A 139 -35.17 68.25 -25.36
CA LYS A 139 -36.11 69.36 -25.16
C LYS A 139 -35.69 70.67 -25.84
N GLN A 140 -34.40 70.87 -26.09
CA GLN A 140 -33.91 72.03 -26.86
C GLN A 140 -34.06 71.82 -28.37
N MET A 141 -33.89 70.59 -28.88
CA MET A 141 -34.09 70.26 -30.30
C MET A 141 -35.56 70.25 -30.71
N GLU A 142 -36.47 69.83 -29.83
CA GLU A 142 -37.92 69.88 -30.08
C GLU A 142 -38.45 71.32 -30.23
N LYS A 143 -37.71 72.32 -29.71
CA LYS A 143 -38.05 73.75 -29.83
C LYS A 143 -37.60 74.40 -31.15
N VAL A 144 -36.78 73.73 -31.96
CA VAL A 144 -36.21 74.29 -33.21
C VAL A 144 -36.86 73.73 -34.47
N GLY A 145 -37.74 72.71 -34.38
CA GLY A 145 -38.28 71.99 -35.53
C GLY A 145 -39.78 72.13 -35.81
N VAL A 146 -40.31 73.33 -36.11
CA VAL A 146 -41.65 73.48 -36.75
C VAL A 146 -41.68 74.72 -37.66
N GLY A 147 -42.00 74.55 -38.95
CA GLY A 147 -42.66 75.61 -39.75
C GLY A 147 -42.09 75.94 -41.15
N THR A 148 -42.42 75.08 -42.13
CA THR A 148 -42.95 75.41 -43.48
C THR A 148 -42.40 76.60 -44.30
N ALA A 149 -41.89 76.32 -45.52
CA ALA A 149 -42.53 76.67 -46.83
C ALA A 149 -41.50 76.86 -47.97
N TYR A 150 -41.64 76.06 -49.04
CA TYR A 150 -41.11 76.30 -50.40
C TYR A 150 -41.85 77.48 -51.07
N PRO A 151 -41.27 78.26 -52.03
CA PRO A 151 -41.07 77.80 -53.43
C PRO A 151 -39.90 78.52 -54.19
N PRO A 152 -39.85 78.56 -55.55
CA PRO A 152 -39.25 77.64 -56.53
C PRO A 152 -37.98 78.22 -57.27
N PRO A 153 -37.28 77.50 -58.20
CA PRO A 153 -36.07 77.98 -58.93
C PRO A 153 -36.44 78.81 -60.19
N PRO A 154 -35.56 79.54 -60.96
CA PRO A 154 -34.18 79.21 -61.44
C PRO A 154 -33.29 80.48 -61.68
N PRO A 155 -32.41 80.61 -62.72
CA PRO A 155 -31.28 79.81 -63.24
C PRO A 155 -29.91 80.54 -63.06
N GLY A 156 -28.83 79.90 -63.51
CA GLY A 156 -27.44 80.25 -63.20
C GLY A 156 -26.87 81.55 -63.77
N PHE A 157 -25.70 81.95 -63.27
CA PHE A 157 -24.61 82.60 -64.02
C PHE A 157 -23.36 82.72 -63.13
N GLY A 158 -22.22 82.27 -63.66
CA GLY A 158 -20.96 83.01 -63.66
C GLY A 158 -20.30 83.46 -62.36
N ASN A 159 -19.15 82.84 -62.11
CA ASN A 159 -17.85 83.49 -61.93
C ASN A 159 -17.45 84.19 -60.61
N MET A 160 -16.22 83.82 -60.25
CA MET A 160 -15.11 84.64 -59.76
C MET A 160 -15.00 84.96 -58.26
N LEU A 161 -13.89 84.44 -57.72
CA LEU A 161 -12.84 85.19 -57.03
C LEU A 161 -13.29 86.18 -55.95
N LYS A 162 -12.98 85.84 -54.69
CA LYS A 162 -11.97 86.54 -53.87
C LYS A 162 -11.99 86.05 -52.41
N GLN A 163 -10.89 85.41 -51.99
CA GLN A 163 -10.25 85.71 -50.69
C GLN A 163 -9.80 87.20 -50.72
N PRO A 164 -9.53 87.94 -49.61
CA PRO A 164 -9.00 87.42 -48.33
C PRO A 164 -9.31 88.25 -47.04
N LYS A 165 -8.62 87.89 -45.93
CA LYS A 165 -8.20 88.68 -44.73
C LYS A 165 -9.22 88.86 -43.59
N SER A 166 -9.01 88.20 -42.44
CA SER A 166 -8.06 88.53 -41.36
C SER A 166 -8.43 89.80 -40.59
N LYS A 167 -8.91 89.64 -39.34
CA LYS A 167 -8.61 90.52 -38.21
C LYS A 167 -8.51 89.70 -36.91
N PHE A 168 -7.28 89.64 -36.44
CA PHE A 168 -6.86 89.35 -35.07
C PHE A 168 -7.49 90.34 -34.08
N THR A 169 -7.96 89.84 -32.94
CA THR A 169 -7.85 90.51 -31.64
C THR A 169 -7.50 89.48 -30.58
N SER A 170 -6.26 89.57 -30.10
CA SER A 170 -5.72 88.87 -28.93
C SER A 170 -5.87 89.78 -27.72
N SER A 171 -6.42 89.26 -26.62
CA SER A 171 -6.00 89.54 -25.24
C SER A 171 -6.75 88.57 -24.32
N LEU A 172 -6.08 87.53 -23.78
CA LEU A 172 -5.60 87.47 -22.39
C LEU A 172 -6.78 87.49 -21.38
N ILE A 173 -7.13 86.39 -20.73
CA ILE A 173 -6.49 85.83 -19.52
C ILE A 173 -7.09 84.44 -19.25
N GLY A 174 -6.26 83.46 -18.84
CA GLY A 174 -6.74 82.19 -18.26
C GLY A 174 -5.84 81.01 -18.58
N SER A 175 -4.75 80.83 -17.83
CA SER A 175 -3.95 79.61 -17.85
C SER A 175 -4.75 78.44 -17.27
N THR A 176 -5.12 77.43 -18.06
CA THR A 176 -5.28 76.04 -17.57
C THR A 176 -5.37 75.02 -18.71
N GLN A 177 -4.52 74.00 -18.64
CA GLN A 177 -4.66 72.63 -19.12
C GLN A 177 -5.31 72.33 -20.49
N LEU A 178 -4.47 71.98 -21.46
CA LEU A 178 -4.64 70.89 -22.44
C LEU A 178 -3.21 70.55 -22.91
N PRO A 179 -2.67 69.34 -22.65
CA PRO A 179 -3.24 68.06 -23.08
C PRO A 179 -3.16 66.94 -22.00
N CYS A 180 -4.29 66.41 -21.52
CA CYS A 180 -4.25 65.43 -20.42
C CYS A 180 -4.62 63.99 -20.80
N GLU A 181 -5.49 63.72 -21.78
CA GLU A 181 -5.96 62.34 -21.98
C GLU A 181 -4.86 61.36 -22.45
N ALA A 182 -3.98 61.77 -23.37
CA ALA A 182 -2.87 60.93 -23.83
C ALA A 182 -1.74 60.78 -22.78
N HIS A 183 -1.59 61.76 -21.88
CA HIS A 183 -0.63 61.65 -20.77
C HIS A 183 -1.19 60.73 -19.68
N GLU A 184 -2.47 60.85 -19.36
CA GLU A 184 -3.15 59.98 -18.38
C GLU A 184 -3.18 58.53 -18.83
N ASP A 185 -3.47 58.24 -20.09
CA ASP A 185 -3.46 56.85 -20.60
C ASP A 185 -2.03 56.30 -20.69
N SER A 186 -1.03 57.14 -20.99
CA SER A 186 0.38 56.74 -20.89
C SER A 186 0.81 56.46 -19.44
N GLU A 187 0.32 57.21 -18.46
CA GLU A 187 0.60 57.00 -17.03
C GLU A 187 -0.09 55.71 -16.53
N LYS A 188 -1.34 55.46 -16.91
CA LYS A 188 -2.05 54.20 -16.59
C LYS A 188 -1.38 52.98 -17.20
N LEU A 189 -0.94 53.06 -18.45
CA LEU A 189 -0.16 51.99 -19.08
C LEU A 189 1.17 51.79 -18.34
N ARG A 190 1.82 52.87 -17.89
CA ARG A 190 3.04 52.79 -17.09
C ARG A 190 2.82 52.12 -15.74
N GLU A 191 1.66 52.36 -15.11
CA GLU A 191 1.27 51.74 -13.84
C GLU A 191 1.05 50.22 -13.97
N ILE A 192 0.66 49.73 -15.16
CA ILE A 192 0.53 48.29 -15.45
C ILE A 192 1.84 47.67 -15.93
N VAL A 193 2.60 48.39 -16.76
CA VAL A 193 3.85 47.89 -17.35
C VAL A 193 4.96 47.80 -16.31
N LEU A 194 5.05 48.74 -15.37
CA LEU A 194 6.13 48.78 -14.37
C LEU A 194 6.14 47.55 -13.43
N PRO A 195 5.00 47.07 -12.88
CA PRO A 195 4.96 45.79 -12.16
C PRO A 195 5.36 44.60 -13.01
N MET A 196 4.91 44.54 -14.27
CA MET A 196 5.30 43.49 -15.21
C MET A 196 6.81 43.51 -15.50
N GLU A 197 7.41 44.69 -15.67
CA GLU A 197 8.85 44.85 -15.86
C GLU A 197 9.63 44.39 -14.61
N GLN A 198 9.14 44.69 -13.41
CA GLN A 198 9.72 44.24 -12.15
C GLN A 198 9.64 42.71 -11.99
N GLU A 199 8.50 42.11 -12.33
CA GLU A 199 8.31 40.66 -12.29
C GLU A 199 9.21 39.96 -13.32
N ILE A 200 9.34 40.51 -14.53
CA ILE A 200 10.28 40.01 -15.55
C ILE A 200 11.73 40.10 -15.06
N GLU A 201 12.12 41.19 -14.40
CA GLU A 201 13.46 41.35 -13.81
C GLU A 201 13.69 40.31 -12.70
N GLU A 202 12.69 40.06 -11.86
CA GLU A 202 12.76 39.05 -10.79
C GLU A 202 12.82 37.62 -11.34
N LEU A 203 12.03 37.32 -12.37
CA LEU A 203 12.06 36.05 -13.09
C LEU A 203 13.41 35.82 -13.76
N LYS A 204 14.00 36.85 -14.39
CA LYS A 204 15.36 36.78 -14.93
C LYS A 204 16.40 36.54 -13.84
N ALA A 205 16.27 37.16 -12.67
CA ALA A 205 17.17 36.92 -11.53
C ALA A 205 17.02 35.51 -10.93
N LYS A 206 15.80 34.96 -10.90
CA LYS A 206 15.54 33.56 -10.49
C LYS A 206 16.11 32.57 -11.52
N LEU A 207 15.97 32.87 -12.80
CA LEU A 207 16.54 32.07 -13.89
C LEU A 207 18.07 32.01 -13.81
N LEU A 208 18.73 33.17 -13.65
CA LEU A 208 20.19 33.23 -13.49
C LEU A 208 20.67 32.44 -12.27
N ARG A 209 19.98 32.53 -11.13
CA ARG A 209 20.30 31.72 -9.92
C ARG A 209 20.12 30.22 -10.16
N ALA A 210 19.08 29.82 -10.89
CA ALA A 210 18.87 28.42 -11.26
C ALA A 210 19.97 27.92 -12.22
N GLU A 211 20.38 28.74 -13.19
CA GLU A 211 21.49 28.43 -14.09
C GLU A 211 22.83 28.32 -13.36
N GLU A 212 23.10 29.17 -12.37
CA GLU A 212 24.29 29.06 -11.50
C GLU A 212 24.29 27.76 -10.71
N LEU A 213 23.15 27.37 -10.12
CA LEU A 213 22.99 26.09 -9.42
C LEU A 213 23.21 24.89 -10.33
N ILE A 214 22.67 24.94 -11.55
CA ILE A 214 22.87 23.88 -12.55
C ILE A 214 24.35 23.80 -12.93
N GLN A 215 25.02 24.94 -13.15
CA GLN A 215 26.45 24.95 -13.44
C GLN A 215 27.29 24.44 -12.26
N GLU A 216 26.90 24.73 -11.01
CA GLU A 216 27.57 24.22 -9.81
C GLU A 216 27.42 22.69 -9.70
N ILE A 217 26.23 22.17 -9.98
CA ILE A 217 25.96 20.72 -10.03
C ILE A 217 26.75 20.05 -11.16
N GLN A 218 26.91 20.73 -12.30
CA GLN A 218 27.70 20.23 -13.43
C GLN A 218 29.22 20.38 -13.23
N ARG A 219 29.68 21.37 -12.46
CA ARG A 219 31.10 21.57 -12.10
C ARG A 219 31.55 20.67 -10.97
N ARG A 220 30.65 20.10 -10.16
CA ARG A 220 30.99 19.04 -9.20
C ARG A 220 31.54 17.83 -9.97
N PRO A 221 32.84 17.49 -9.81
CA PRO A 221 33.38 16.31 -10.45
C PRO A 221 32.68 15.09 -9.84
N ARG A 222 32.12 14.22 -10.68
CA ARG A 222 31.73 12.87 -10.27
C ARG A 222 33.01 12.11 -9.89
N HIS A 223 33.43 12.23 -8.62
CA HIS A 223 34.44 11.37 -8.04
C HIS A 223 33.80 10.05 -7.58
N PRO A 224 34.45 8.90 -7.81
CA PRO A 224 33.98 7.60 -7.38
C PRO A 224 34.10 7.47 -5.84
N PRO A 225 33.21 6.71 -5.16
CA PRO A 225 33.28 6.56 -3.72
C PRO A 225 34.46 5.67 -3.33
N SER A 226 35.46 6.27 -2.68
CA SER A 226 36.48 5.56 -1.92
C SER A 226 35.98 5.28 -0.50
N LEU A 227 36.03 4.01 -0.13
CA LEU A 227 35.82 3.48 1.22
C LEU A 227 36.89 3.97 2.21
N HIS A 228 36.60 3.79 3.51
CA HIS A 228 37.32 4.13 4.76
C HIS A 228 36.93 5.50 5.31
N GLY A 229 36.41 5.67 6.52
CA GLY A 229 36.34 4.81 7.69
C GLY A 229 36.68 5.68 8.90
N SER A 230 35.72 5.94 9.79
CA SER A 230 35.96 6.39 11.16
C SER A 230 34.68 6.25 11.97
N THR A 231 34.58 5.09 12.62
CA THR A 231 33.87 4.87 13.88
C THR A 231 34.56 5.68 14.98
N GLU A 232 33.79 6.31 15.88
CA GLU A 232 33.93 6.26 17.35
C GLU A 232 33.37 7.53 18.05
N LEU A 233 32.37 7.27 18.91
CA LEU A 233 32.13 7.85 20.25
C LEU A 233 31.15 9.03 20.48
N LEU A 234 29.92 8.62 20.86
CA LEU A 234 29.21 8.89 22.13
C LEU A 234 28.90 10.33 22.62
N LEU A 235 27.57 10.54 22.77
CA LEU A 235 26.80 11.12 23.90
C LEU A 235 26.90 12.61 24.27
N SER A 236 25.78 13.32 24.03
CA SER A 236 25.16 14.35 24.91
C SER A 236 23.85 14.83 24.26
N ARG A 237 22.63 14.43 24.67
CA ARG A 237 21.79 14.95 25.78
C ARG A 237 21.57 16.48 25.74
N ASP A 238 20.45 16.90 25.12
CA ASP A 238 19.48 18.01 25.35
C ASP A 238 19.92 19.36 25.99
N PRO A 239 19.15 20.50 25.88
CA PRO A 239 17.79 20.73 25.32
C PRO A 239 17.63 21.99 24.41
N SER A 240 16.44 22.21 23.83
CA SER A 240 15.97 23.51 23.27
C SER A 240 16.01 24.66 24.31
N PRO A 241 16.02 25.98 23.94
CA PRO A 241 14.78 26.77 23.64
C PRO A 241 15.02 28.04 22.73
N PRO A 242 14.21 29.13 22.72
CA PRO A 242 12.88 29.34 22.07
C PRO A 242 12.76 30.60 21.13
N LEU A 243 11.67 30.66 20.33
CA LEU A 243 10.83 31.80 19.80
C LEU A 243 11.48 33.20 19.53
N GLU A 244 11.33 33.89 18.38
CA GLU A 244 10.16 34.52 17.67
C GLU A 244 10.68 35.29 16.39
N PRO A 245 9.90 36.11 15.63
CA PRO A 245 8.65 35.87 14.88
C PRO A 245 8.70 36.40 13.41
N LEU A 246 7.64 36.09 12.63
CA LEU A 246 7.11 36.86 11.49
C LEU A 246 7.89 36.85 10.14
N GLU A 247 7.29 36.25 9.10
CA GLU A 247 6.85 36.97 7.89
C GLU A 247 6.11 36.02 6.94
N GLU A 248 4.80 36.26 6.83
CA GLU A 248 3.92 35.70 5.81
C GLU A 248 4.36 36.20 4.43
N LEU A 249 4.66 35.29 3.50
CA LEU A 249 4.49 35.55 2.07
C LEU A 249 3.93 34.29 1.41
N SER A 250 2.61 34.23 1.40
CA SER A 250 1.81 33.40 0.50
C SER A 250 2.07 33.85 -0.94
N GLY A 251 2.79 33.02 -1.70
CA GLY A 251 2.88 33.12 -3.15
C GLY A 251 2.03 32.04 -3.77
N ASP A 252 0.84 32.44 -4.20
CA ASP A 252 -0.14 31.69 -4.99
C ASP A 252 0.53 31.03 -6.22
N GLY A 253 0.16 29.77 -6.43
CA GLY A 253 0.59 28.95 -7.55
C GLY A 253 -0.42 27.83 -7.77
N GLY A 254 -1.69 28.20 -7.96
CA GLY A 254 -2.78 27.21 -8.04
C GLY A 254 -3.92 27.50 -9.02
N ALA A 255 -3.82 28.50 -9.90
CA ALA A 255 -4.94 28.90 -10.77
C ALA A 255 -5.02 28.15 -12.13
N ALA A 256 -4.76 26.84 -12.17
CA ALA A 256 -4.91 26.05 -13.41
C ALA A 256 -5.61 24.68 -13.25
N ALA A 257 -6.09 24.32 -12.06
CA ALA A 257 -6.65 22.98 -11.80
C ALA A 257 -8.17 22.96 -11.46
N GLU A 258 -8.87 24.10 -11.47
CA GLU A 258 -10.27 24.18 -11.00
C GLU A 258 -11.32 24.47 -12.11
N ALA A 259 -11.10 24.00 -13.34
CA ALA A 259 -12.05 24.21 -14.44
C ALA A 259 -12.76 22.95 -14.96
N PHE A 260 -12.75 21.82 -14.24
CA PHE A 260 -13.34 20.56 -14.75
C PHE A 260 -14.45 19.93 -13.89
N ALA A 261 -14.84 20.52 -12.76
CA ALA A 261 -15.77 19.87 -11.82
C ALA A 261 -17.02 20.71 -11.50
N HIS A 262 -17.78 21.13 -12.53
CA HIS A 262 -19.04 21.85 -12.31
C HIS A 262 -20.22 21.38 -13.18
N ASN A 263 -20.30 20.10 -13.54
CA ASN A 263 -21.44 19.59 -14.33
C ASN A 263 -22.00 18.23 -13.89
N CYS A 264 -21.99 17.95 -12.59
CA CYS A 264 -22.85 16.93 -12.00
C CYS A 264 -23.31 17.47 -10.65
N ASP A 265 -24.53 17.99 -10.60
CA ASP A 265 -25.49 17.86 -9.51
C ASP A 265 -26.50 19.00 -9.59
N ASP A 266 -27.61 18.72 -10.28
CA ASP A 266 -28.96 19.10 -9.84
C ASP A 266 -29.98 18.72 -10.92
N SER A 267 -30.86 17.77 -10.62
CA SER A 267 -32.33 17.95 -10.73
C SER A 267 -33.07 16.64 -10.53
N ALA A 268 -33.93 16.65 -9.53
CA ALA A 268 -34.88 15.62 -9.19
C ALA A 268 -35.96 15.39 -10.27
N SER A 269 -36.39 14.12 -10.32
CA SER A 269 -37.70 13.56 -10.72
C SER A 269 -38.82 14.50 -11.19
N ILE A 270 -39.38 14.20 -12.37
CA ILE A 270 -40.83 14.25 -12.63
C ILE A 270 -41.25 13.16 -13.63
N SER A 271 -42.49 12.70 -13.41
CA SER A 271 -43.14 11.49 -13.88
C SER A 271 -43.53 11.43 -15.37
N SER A 272 -43.57 10.20 -15.88
CA SER A 272 -44.67 9.53 -16.62
C SER A 272 -45.34 10.23 -17.81
N PHE A 273 -45.13 9.69 -19.00
CA PHE A 273 -46.22 9.23 -19.86
C PHE A 273 -45.75 8.10 -20.79
N SER A 274 -46.26 6.89 -20.55
CA SER A 274 -46.26 5.81 -21.54
C SER A 274 -47.53 5.93 -22.37
N LEU A 275 -47.39 6.07 -23.69
CA LEU A 275 -48.46 5.67 -24.61
C LEU A 275 -47.88 5.24 -25.96
N GLY A 276 -47.90 3.92 -26.17
CA GLY A 276 -48.43 3.35 -27.41
C GLY A 276 -47.45 3.08 -28.55
N GLY A 277 -47.08 1.81 -28.68
CA GLY A 277 -47.36 1.10 -29.93
C GLY A 277 -46.16 0.57 -30.72
N GLY A 278 -46.07 -0.76 -30.80
CA GLY A 278 -45.81 -1.41 -32.08
C GLY A 278 -44.40 -1.92 -32.34
N ALA A 279 -44.11 -3.07 -31.73
CA ALA A 279 -43.55 -4.29 -32.35
C ALA A 279 -42.57 -4.23 -33.54
N SER A 280 -41.56 -5.10 -33.39
CA SER A 280 -40.88 -5.90 -34.41
C SER A 280 -39.66 -5.30 -35.11
N GLY A 281 -38.51 -5.84 -34.70
CA GLY A 281 -37.84 -6.83 -35.54
C GLY A 281 -36.83 -6.33 -36.55
N SER A 282 -35.56 -6.53 -36.18
CA SER A 282 -34.46 -6.98 -37.05
C SER A 282 -33.80 -5.98 -38.01
N ALA A 283 -32.47 -6.17 -38.12
CA ALA A 283 -31.62 -6.01 -39.30
C ALA A 283 -30.57 -4.88 -39.28
N SER A 284 -29.31 -5.31 -39.16
CA SER A 284 -28.26 -5.11 -40.18
C SER A 284 -27.60 -3.73 -40.35
N LEU A 285 -26.26 -3.72 -40.18
CA LEU A 285 -25.32 -2.92 -41.00
C LEU A 285 -25.45 -3.29 -42.50
N PRO A 286 -24.84 -2.58 -43.48
CA PRO A 286 -24.37 -1.19 -43.53
C PRO A 286 -24.73 -0.47 -44.86
N ARG A 287 -24.61 0.87 -44.94
CA ARG A 287 -24.09 1.54 -46.16
C ARG A 287 -23.77 3.03 -45.94
N SER A 288 -22.52 3.37 -46.21
CA SER A 288 -22.03 4.62 -46.84
C SER A 288 -23.10 5.68 -47.16
N ARG A 289 -22.94 6.87 -46.56
CA ARG A 289 -23.22 8.13 -47.25
C ARG A 289 -22.30 9.24 -46.76
N HIS A 290 -21.65 9.88 -47.71
CA HIS A 290 -20.91 11.12 -47.60
C HIS A 290 -21.76 12.19 -46.89
N GLY A 291 -21.17 12.88 -45.92
CA GLY A 291 -21.67 14.15 -45.40
C GLY A 291 -20.61 15.22 -45.62
N LEU A 292 -20.69 15.90 -46.77
CA LEU A 292 -20.02 17.18 -46.98
C LEU A 292 -20.92 18.27 -46.40
N SER A 293 -20.29 19.26 -45.74
CA SER A 293 -20.96 20.35 -45.03
C SER A 293 -21.76 21.26 -45.99
N PRO A 294 -23.00 21.65 -45.66
CA PRO A 294 -23.89 22.39 -46.54
C PRO A 294 -23.78 23.91 -46.34
N GLU A 295 -22.65 24.52 -46.73
CA GLU A 295 -22.55 26.00 -46.72
C GLU A 295 -21.88 26.59 -47.97
N GLN A 296 -21.58 25.78 -48.99
CA GLN A 296 -20.86 26.23 -50.19
C GLN A 296 -21.68 26.16 -51.49
N GLU A 297 -23.00 26.04 -51.39
CA GLU A 297 -23.91 25.97 -52.56
C GLU A 297 -24.77 27.23 -52.76
N GLU A 298 -24.78 28.18 -51.82
CA GLU A 298 -25.57 29.42 -51.97
C GLU A 298 -24.84 30.53 -52.75
N THR A 299 -23.53 30.40 -53.02
CA THR A 299 -22.79 31.39 -53.82
C THR A 299 -22.88 31.19 -55.33
N ALA A 300 -23.43 30.07 -55.81
CA ALA A 300 -23.60 29.80 -57.24
C ALA A 300 -24.99 30.19 -57.79
N SER A 301 -25.96 30.51 -56.92
CA SER A 301 -27.38 30.67 -57.29
C SER A 301 -27.86 32.12 -57.45
N LEU A 302 -26.96 33.09 -57.63
CA LEU A 302 -27.31 34.50 -57.89
C LEU A 302 -26.79 35.04 -59.23
N VAL A 303 -26.78 34.21 -60.28
CA VAL A 303 -26.68 34.69 -61.68
C VAL A 303 -27.98 34.43 -62.40
N SER A 304 -29.09 34.97 -61.89
CA SER A 304 -30.36 35.00 -62.63
C SER A 304 -31.29 36.09 -62.13
N THR A 305 -30.99 37.36 -62.44
CA THR A 305 -31.95 38.30 -63.04
C THR A 305 -31.24 39.61 -63.37
N GLY A 306 -31.29 40.00 -64.64
CA GLY A 306 -30.67 41.22 -65.13
C GLY A 306 -31.33 42.47 -64.59
N THR A 307 -30.52 43.38 -64.05
CA THR A 307 -30.66 44.82 -64.25
C THR A 307 -29.25 45.42 -64.39
N LEU A 308 -28.97 46.01 -65.53
CA LEU A 308 -27.77 46.81 -65.78
C LEU A 308 -27.80 48.05 -64.87
N VAL A 309 -27.08 47.99 -63.75
CA VAL A 309 -26.70 49.17 -62.96
C VAL A 309 -25.24 49.49 -63.32
N PRO A 310 -24.90 50.75 -63.66
CA PRO A 310 -23.53 51.12 -64.02
C PRO A 310 -22.53 50.72 -62.94
N GLU A 311 -21.40 50.12 -63.36
CA GLU A 311 -20.23 49.86 -62.54
C GLU A 311 -19.83 51.16 -61.82
N GLY A 312 -19.92 51.18 -60.49
CA GLY A 312 -19.46 52.34 -59.76
C GLY A 312 -19.51 52.23 -58.25
N ILE A 313 -20.55 51.62 -57.66
CA ILE A 313 -20.64 51.53 -56.21
C ILE A 313 -21.37 50.24 -55.80
N TYR A 314 -20.60 49.20 -55.49
CA TYR A 314 -21.11 48.07 -54.72
C TYR A 314 -21.34 48.57 -53.28
N LEU A 315 -22.61 48.73 -52.88
CA LEU A 315 -22.97 48.97 -51.48
C LEU A 315 -23.16 47.61 -50.79
N PRO A 316 -22.30 47.23 -49.82
CA PRO A 316 -22.50 46.01 -49.07
C PRO A 316 -23.80 46.10 -48.24
N PRO A 317 -24.50 44.98 -48.00
CA PRO A 317 -25.70 44.95 -47.15
C PRO A 317 -25.41 45.52 -45.75
N PRO A 318 -26.41 46.09 -45.04
CA PRO A 318 -26.23 46.63 -43.70
C PRO A 318 -25.59 45.59 -42.76
N GLY A 319 -24.47 45.96 -42.12
CA GLY A 319 -23.70 45.07 -41.24
C GLY A 319 -22.49 44.39 -41.90
N TYR A 320 -22.30 44.55 -43.22
CA TYR A 320 -21.15 44.00 -43.94
C TYR A 320 -20.15 45.09 -44.28
N GLN A 321 -18.88 44.89 -43.90
CA GLN A 321 -17.78 45.80 -44.21
C GLN A 321 -16.96 45.24 -45.38
N LEU A 322 -16.70 46.07 -46.39
CA LEU A 322 -15.77 45.73 -47.45
C LEU A 322 -14.35 45.70 -46.88
N VAL A 323 -13.76 44.51 -46.85
CA VAL A 323 -12.39 44.28 -46.39
C VAL A 323 -11.47 44.30 -47.62
N PRO A 324 -10.44 45.17 -47.65
CA PRO A 324 -9.40 45.16 -48.68
C PRO A 324 -8.67 43.81 -48.79
N ASP A 325 -8.24 43.42 -49.99
CA ASP A 325 -7.63 42.10 -50.25
C ASP A 325 -6.42 41.80 -49.36
N ASN A 326 -5.60 42.80 -49.04
CA ASN A 326 -4.45 42.63 -48.14
C ASN A 326 -4.86 42.30 -46.69
N GLN A 327 -5.96 42.89 -46.20
CA GLN A 327 -6.51 42.57 -44.88
C GLN A 327 -7.17 41.19 -44.87
N TRP A 328 -7.80 40.78 -45.97
CA TRP A 328 -8.35 39.43 -46.13
C TRP A 328 -7.26 38.35 -46.16
N GLU A 329 -6.17 38.58 -46.90
CA GLU A 329 -5.01 37.69 -46.92
C GLU A 329 -4.36 37.56 -45.54
N GLN A 330 -4.23 38.68 -44.81
CA GLN A 330 -3.72 38.68 -43.44
C GLN A 330 -4.61 37.88 -42.49
N LEU A 331 -5.93 38.11 -42.50
CA LEU A 331 -6.90 37.35 -41.70
C LEU A 331 -6.90 35.86 -42.06
N GLN A 332 -6.65 35.49 -43.32
CA GLN A 332 -6.51 34.09 -43.73
C GLN A 332 -5.23 33.44 -43.19
N VAL A 333 -4.12 34.17 -43.15
CA VAL A 333 -2.87 33.67 -42.55
C VAL A 333 -3.03 33.53 -41.04
N GLU A 334 -3.62 34.52 -40.38
CA GLU A 334 -3.96 34.47 -38.95
C GLU A 334 -4.91 33.32 -38.64
N GLY A 335 -5.97 33.14 -39.44
CA GLY A 335 -6.90 32.01 -39.30
C GLY A 335 -6.22 30.65 -39.49
N ARG A 336 -5.31 30.52 -40.47
CA ARG A 336 -4.51 29.30 -40.65
C ARG A 336 -3.54 29.06 -39.49
N GLN A 337 -3.00 30.12 -38.90
CA GLN A 337 -2.09 30.02 -37.76
C GLN A 337 -2.87 29.58 -36.50
N LEU A 338 -3.99 30.23 -36.20
CA LEU A 338 -4.89 29.85 -35.10
C LEU A 338 -5.41 28.42 -35.27
N GLN A 339 -5.69 27.98 -36.48
CA GLN A 339 -6.08 26.59 -36.77
C GLN A 339 -4.95 25.61 -36.38
N LYS A 340 -3.70 25.90 -36.74
CA LYS A 340 -2.54 25.07 -36.36
C LYS A 340 -2.30 25.08 -34.86
N ASP A 341 -2.45 26.23 -34.21
CA ASP A 341 -2.27 26.38 -32.78
C ASP A 341 -3.36 25.60 -32.02
N LEU A 342 -4.61 25.68 -32.47
CA LEU A 342 -5.72 24.88 -31.94
C LEU A 342 -5.46 23.38 -32.10
N GLU A 343 -4.96 22.95 -33.26
CA GLU A 343 -4.58 21.57 -33.48
C GLU A 343 -3.44 21.14 -32.55
N SER A 344 -2.42 22.00 -32.32
CA SER A 344 -1.32 21.72 -31.38
C SER A 344 -1.82 21.55 -29.95
N ILE A 345 -2.61 22.52 -29.47
CA ILE A 345 -3.21 22.48 -28.13
C ILE A 345 -4.12 21.25 -27.97
N SER A 346 -4.85 20.86 -29.02
CA SER A 346 -5.70 19.67 -28.96
C SER A 346 -4.89 18.37 -28.80
N ARG A 347 -3.72 18.27 -29.45
CA ARG A 347 -2.79 17.14 -29.30
C ARG A 347 -2.18 17.11 -27.90
N GLU A 348 -1.72 18.25 -27.40
CA GLU A 348 -1.16 18.37 -26.04
C GLU A 348 -2.20 17.97 -24.98
N ARG A 349 -3.45 18.42 -25.13
CA ARG A 349 -4.56 17.99 -24.27
C ARG A 349 -4.73 16.47 -24.31
N ASP A 350 -4.75 15.85 -25.49
CA ASP A 350 -4.94 14.41 -25.62
C ASP A 350 -3.78 13.62 -24.99
N GLU A 351 -2.54 14.10 -25.14
CA GLU A 351 -1.37 13.52 -24.50
C GLU A 351 -1.43 13.62 -22.97
N LEU A 352 -1.82 14.77 -22.42
CA LEU A 352 -1.99 14.96 -20.99
C LEU A 352 -3.15 14.10 -20.44
N GLN A 353 -4.26 14.03 -21.17
CA GLN A 353 -5.41 13.22 -20.79
C GLN A 353 -5.05 11.73 -20.74
N GLU A 354 -4.30 11.24 -21.73
CA GLU A 354 -3.83 9.86 -21.74
C GLU A 354 -2.73 9.62 -20.68
N GLY A 355 -1.87 10.60 -20.41
CA GLY A 355 -0.91 10.56 -19.31
C GLY A 355 -1.59 10.42 -17.94
N LEU A 356 -2.63 11.24 -17.70
CA LEU A 356 -3.45 11.15 -16.50
C LEU A 356 -4.15 9.79 -16.41
N ARG A 357 -4.73 9.31 -17.52
CA ARG A 357 -5.38 7.99 -17.60
C ARG A 357 -4.42 6.87 -17.17
N ARG A 358 -3.21 6.85 -17.73
CA ARG A 358 -2.17 5.86 -17.39
C ARG A 358 -1.73 5.95 -15.93
N SER A 359 -1.49 7.16 -15.43
CA SER A 359 -1.07 7.35 -14.03
C SER A 359 -2.15 6.88 -13.04
N ASN A 360 -3.43 7.12 -13.34
CA ASN A 360 -4.55 6.65 -12.53
C ASN A 360 -4.67 5.13 -12.57
N GLU A 361 -4.51 4.51 -13.74
CA GLU A 361 -4.47 3.05 -13.88
C GLU A 361 -3.31 2.42 -13.08
N ASP A 362 -2.13 3.03 -13.12
CA ASP A 362 -0.97 2.52 -12.39
C ASP A 362 -1.12 2.72 -10.87
N CYS A 363 -1.70 3.84 -10.45
CA CYS A 363 -2.10 4.06 -9.05
C CYS A 363 -3.11 3.00 -8.60
N ALA A 364 -4.14 2.72 -9.41
CA ALA A 364 -5.15 1.70 -9.10
C ALA A 364 -4.53 0.29 -8.99
N LYS A 365 -3.60 -0.08 -9.89
CA LYS A 365 -2.86 -1.35 -9.80
C LYS A 365 -2.02 -1.43 -8.53
N GLN A 366 -1.31 -0.36 -8.17
CA GLN A 366 -0.51 -0.32 -6.93
C GLN A 366 -1.40 -0.46 -5.70
N MET A 367 -2.53 0.27 -5.65
CA MET A 367 -3.52 0.13 -4.59
C MET A 367 -4.06 -1.30 -4.51
N GLN A 368 -4.32 -1.95 -5.64
CA GLN A 368 -4.83 -3.31 -5.67
C GLN A 368 -3.81 -4.33 -5.11
N VAL A 369 -2.52 -4.17 -5.42
CA VAL A 369 -1.44 -4.99 -4.84
C VAL A 369 -1.34 -4.78 -3.33
N LEU A 370 -1.37 -3.52 -2.87
CA LEU A 370 -1.33 -3.21 -1.44
C LEU A 370 -2.54 -3.78 -0.71
N LEU A 371 -3.74 -3.68 -1.28
CA LEU A 371 -4.96 -4.26 -0.71
C LEU A 371 -4.85 -5.79 -0.61
N ALA A 372 -4.35 -6.46 -1.65
CA ALA A 372 -4.13 -7.90 -1.62
C ALA A 372 -3.10 -8.31 -0.55
N GLN A 373 -2.03 -7.53 -0.40
CA GLN A 373 -1.02 -7.75 0.64
C GLN A 373 -1.62 -7.59 2.05
N VAL A 374 -2.42 -6.55 2.27
CA VAL A 374 -3.10 -6.33 3.56
C VAL A 374 -4.04 -7.49 3.86
N GLN A 375 -4.87 -7.90 2.90
CA GLN A 375 -5.79 -9.04 3.07
C GLN A 375 -5.05 -10.34 3.40
N ASN A 376 -3.91 -10.61 2.75
CA ASN A 376 -3.09 -11.79 3.05
C ASN A 376 -2.50 -11.72 4.46
N SER A 377 -1.93 -10.56 4.85
CA SER A 377 -1.39 -10.37 6.20
C SER A 377 -2.46 -10.50 7.28
N GLU A 378 -3.67 -9.99 7.04
CA GLU A 378 -4.78 -10.09 7.97
C GLU A 378 -5.25 -11.54 8.12
N GLN A 379 -5.33 -12.28 7.00
CA GLN A 379 -5.67 -13.69 7.05
C GLN A 379 -4.63 -14.52 7.81
N LEU A 380 -3.33 -14.25 7.60
CA LEU A 380 -2.26 -14.87 8.37
C LEU A 380 -2.38 -14.57 9.87
N LEU A 381 -2.65 -13.31 10.24
CA LEU A 381 -2.85 -12.92 11.63
C LEU A 381 -4.04 -13.67 12.26
N ARG A 382 -5.17 -13.80 11.55
CA ARG A 382 -6.31 -14.60 12.03
C ARG A 382 -5.94 -16.06 12.24
N THR A 383 -5.20 -16.66 11.30
CA THR A 383 -4.72 -18.05 11.45
C THR A 383 -3.78 -18.18 12.65
N LEU A 384 -2.80 -17.29 12.80
CA LEU A 384 -1.87 -17.30 13.92
C LEU A 384 -2.61 -17.15 15.25
N GLN A 385 -3.55 -16.21 15.35
CA GLN A 385 -4.40 -16.04 16.52
C GLN A 385 -5.16 -17.34 16.86
N GLY A 386 -5.72 -18.02 15.86
CA GLY A 386 -6.36 -19.32 16.03
C GLY A 386 -5.40 -20.39 16.57
N THR A 387 -4.18 -20.49 16.02
CA THR A 387 -3.19 -21.46 16.48
C THR A 387 -2.70 -21.20 17.90
N VAL A 388 -2.55 -19.91 18.29
CA VAL A 388 -2.16 -19.53 19.65
C VAL A 388 -3.26 -19.87 20.64
N SER A 389 -4.52 -19.57 20.34
CA SER A 389 -5.66 -19.94 21.20
C SER A 389 -5.74 -21.46 21.39
N GLN A 390 -5.58 -22.24 20.32
CA GLN A 390 -5.57 -23.70 20.42
C GLN A 390 -4.38 -24.23 21.22
N ALA A 391 -3.18 -23.66 21.04
CA ALA A 391 -2.01 -24.04 21.82
C ALA A 391 -2.21 -23.70 23.31
N GLN A 392 -2.79 -22.54 23.60
CA GLN A 392 -3.13 -22.11 24.95
C GLN A 392 -4.13 -23.06 25.62
N GLU A 393 -5.20 -23.45 24.93
CA GLU A 393 -6.17 -24.44 25.43
C GLU A 393 -5.52 -25.80 25.72
N ARG A 394 -4.63 -26.28 24.85
CA ARG A 394 -3.88 -27.52 25.08
C ARG A 394 -3.00 -27.46 26.32
N VAL A 395 -2.28 -26.35 26.51
CA VAL A 395 -1.44 -26.15 27.71
C VAL A 395 -2.31 -26.08 28.97
N GLN A 396 -3.47 -25.41 28.91
CA GLN A 396 -4.41 -25.37 30.02
C GLN A 396 -4.94 -26.76 30.39
N LEU A 397 -5.27 -27.59 29.40
CA LEU A 397 -5.68 -28.98 29.61
C LEU A 397 -4.55 -29.82 30.24
N GLN A 398 -3.33 -29.73 29.72
CA GLN A 398 -2.17 -30.44 30.31
C GLN A 398 -1.89 -30.00 31.74
N MET A 399 -1.99 -28.70 32.03
CA MET A 399 -1.85 -28.18 33.39
C MET A 399 -2.95 -28.71 34.34
N ALA A 400 -4.19 -28.84 33.85
CA ALA A 400 -5.28 -29.41 34.62
C ALA A 400 -5.06 -30.91 34.90
N GLU A 401 -4.62 -31.68 33.91
CA GLU A 401 -4.26 -33.11 34.04
C GLU A 401 -3.10 -33.32 35.01
N LEU A 402 -2.05 -32.48 34.93
CA LEU A 402 -0.94 -32.56 35.86
C LEU A 402 -1.38 -32.22 37.30
N ALA A 403 -2.25 -31.22 37.46
CA ALA A 403 -2.77 -30.83 38.76
C ALA A 403 -3.66 -31.93 39.38
N THR A 404 -4.48 -32.63 38.59
CA THR A 404 -5.28 -33.76 39.08
C THR A 404 -4.39 -34.95 39.43
N SER A 405 -3.40 -35.28 38.60
CA SER A 405 -2.40 -36.32 38.87
C SER A 405 -1.63 -36.04 40.17
N HIS A 406 -1.15 -34.81 40.36
CA HIS A 406 -0.47 -34.39 41.57
C HIS A 406 -1.35 -34.52 42.82
N LYS A 407 -2.64 -34.15 42.73
CA LYS A 407 -3.60 -34.34 43.84
C LYS A 407 -3.77 -35.82 44.18
N CYS A 408 -3.93 -36.68 43.17
CA CYS A 408 -4.06 -38.12 43.38
C CYS A 408 -2.81 -38.73 44.03
N LEU A 409 -1.62 -38.39 43.53
CA LEU A 409 -0.35 -38.83 44.11
C LEU A 409 -0.17 -38.33 45.55
N SER A 410 -0.53 -37.07 45.84
CA SER A 410 -0.47 -36.51 47.19
C SER A 410 -1.40 -37.26 48.16
N HIS A 411 -2.62 -37.60 47.73
CA HIS A 411 -3.53 -38.42 48.53
C HIS A 411 -2.95 -39.81 48.78
N GLU A 412 -2.36 -40.44 47.76
CA GLU A 412 -1.77 -41.77 47.89
C GLU A 412 -0.54 -41.78 48.80
N VAL A 413 0.34 -40.77 48.68
CA VAL A 413 1.47 -40.58 49.60
C VAL A 413 0.99 -40.38 51.03
N LYS A 414 -0.07 -39.59 51.24
CA LYS A 414 -0.66 -39.38 52.56
C LYS A 414 -1.22 -40.69 53.13
N ARG A 415 -1.98 -41.44 52.33
CA ARG A 415 -2.53 -42.76 52.69
C ARG A 415 -1.41 -43.74 53.07
N LEU A 416 -0.37 -43.86 52.25
CA LEU A 416 0.79 -44.71 52.53
C LEU A 416 1.56 -44.25 53.77
N THR A 417 1.63 -42.93 54.04
CA THR A 417 2.28 -42.40 55.24
C THR A 417 1.50 -42.77 56.50
N GLU A 418 0.17 -42.64 56.46
CA GLU A 418 -0.73 -43.06 57.55
C GLU A 418 -0.63 -44.58 57.77
N GLU A 419 -0.60 -45.39 56.71
CA GLU A 419 -0.42 -46.84 56.78
C GLU A 419 0.94 -47.22 57.37
N ASN A 420 2.04 -46.57 56.94
CA ASN A 420 3.37 -46.79 57.52
C ASN A 420 3.47 -46.35 58.98
N GLN A 421 2.79 -45.26 59.38
CA GLN A 421 2.69 -44.87 60.77
C GLN A 421 1.90 -45.89 61.58
N GLY A 422 0.80 -46.41 61.03
CA GLY A 422 0.03 -47.52 61.61
C GLY A 422 0.89 -48.76 61.80
N LEU A 423 1.61 -49.20 60.78
CA LEU A 423 2.53 -50.35 60.86
C LEU A 423 3.68 -50.14 61.84
N ARG A 424 4.15 -48.90 62.03
CA ARG A 424 5.15 -48.55 63.05
C ARG A 424 4.58 -48.51 64.47
N ALA A 425 3.29 -48.19 64.62
CA ALA A 425 2.58 -48.24 65.90
C ALA A 425 2.16 -49.67 66.27
N GLU A 426 1.84 -50.49 65.26
CA GLU A 426 1.56 -51.93 65.34
C GLU A 426 2.83 -52.78 65.52
N GLN A 427 4.02 -52.25 65.19
CA GLN A 427 5.25 -52.81 65.74
C GLN A 427 5.32 -52.46 67.22
N PRO A 428 5.16 -53.43 68.15
CA PRO A 428 5.41 -53.17 69.55
C PRO A 428 6.88 -52.78 69.70
N PRO A 429 7.26 -51.93 70.67
CA PRO A 429 8.67 -51.74 71.03
C PRO A 429 9.25 -53.08 71.48
N SER A 430 9.80 -53.84 70.53
CA SER A 430 10.46 -55.12 70.75
C SER A 430 11.84 -54.85 71.32
N SER A 431 11.87 -54.61 72.63
CA SER A 431 12.86 -55.16 73.56
C SER A 431 12.51 -54.81 75.01
N ALA A 432 11.41 -55.37 75.52
CA ALA A 432 11.28 -55.65 76.95
C ALA A 432 10.28 -56.80 77.17
N PRO A 433 10.65 -57.90 77.86
CA PRO A 433 9.74 -59.00 78.11
C PRO A 433 8.92 -58.70 79.38
N ARG A 434 7.62 -58.43 79.23
CA ARG A 434 6.70 -58.58 80.38
C ARG A 434 5.24 -58.73 79.97
N GLY A 435 4.66 -59.86 80.37
CA GLY A 435 3.29 -59.94 80.86
C GLY A 435 2.20 -60.20 79.84
N LEU A 436 1.60 -61.38 79.94
CA LEU A 436 0.29 -61.75 79.44
C LEU A 436 -0.75 -60.66 79.73
N GLU A 437 -1.59 -60.29 78.76
CA GLU A 437 -3.03 -60.05 78.96
C GLU A 437 -3.75 -59.89 77.61
N GLN A 438 -4.97 -60.39 77.59
CA GLN A 438 -5.90 -60.57 76.48
C GLN A 438 -6.41 -59.22 75.95
N ASP A 439 -6.65 -59.09 74.64
CA ASP A 439 -7.87 -58.42 74.16
C ASP A 439 -8.25 -58.82 72.71
N GLU A 440 -9.55 -58.90 72.49
CA GLU A 440 -10.32 -59.45 71.36
C GLU A 440 -10.22 -58.56 70.08
N GLY A 441 -10.32 -58.99 68.82
CA GLY A 441 -11.30 -59.88 68.19
C GLY A 441 -12.22 -59.07 67.24
N GLN A 442 -11.92 -59.06 65.92
CA GLN A 442 -12.93 -58.72 64.91
C GLN A 442 -12.68 -59.52 63.62
N GLU A 443 -12.96 -60.82 63.71
CA GLU A 443 -13.19 -61.68 62.56
C GLU A 443 -14.66 -61.52 62.10
N ASP A 444 -14.85 -61.37 60.78
CA ASP A 444 -16.15 -61.39 60.11
C ASP A 444 -16.96 -62.63 60.51
N SER A 445 -17.87 -62.44 61.46
CA SER A 445 -18.71 -63.52 61.98
C SER A 445 -19.83 -63.82 60.97
N LEU A 446 -19.87 -65.06 60.47
CA LEU A 446 -21.00 -65.58 59.67
C LEU A 446 -22.33 -65.30 60.40
N PRO A 447 -23.39 -64.88 59.69
CA PRO A 447 -24.65 -64.48 60.31
C PRO A 447 -25.22 -65.63 61.14
N SER A 448 -25.28 -65.43 62.45
CA SER A 448 -25.62 -66.47 63.42
C SER A 448 -27.14 -66.60 63.64
N SER A 449 -27.92 -65.66 63.09
CA SER A 449 -29.38 -65.65 63.13
C SER A 449 -30.02 -65.56 61.73
N LEU A 450 -31.19 -66.20 61.56
CA LEU A 450 -32.00 -66.11 60.33
C LEU A 450 -32.40 -64.66 59.99
N LEU A 451 -32.46 -63.77 60.99
CA LEU A 451 -32.78 -62.37 60.82
C LEU A 451 -31.61 -61.61 60.19
N GLU A 452 -30.38 -61.83 60.66
CA GLU A 452 -29.15 -61.26 60.09
C GLU A 452 -28.96 -61.71 58.64
N LEU A 453 -29.17 -62.98 58.34
CA LEU A 453 -29.06 -63.49 56.97
C LEU A 453 -30.11 -62.83 56.04
N ARG A 454 -31.35 -62.66 56.50
CA ARG A 454 -32.40 -61.96 55.73
C ARG A 454 -32.07 -60.48 55.51
N GLN A 455 -31.45 -59.82 56.48
CA GLN A 455 -31.01 -58.43 56.33
C GLN A 455 -29.84 -58.32 55.35
N LEU A 456 -28.85 -59.23 55.44
CA LEU A 456 -27.72 -59.28 54.52
C LEU A 456 -28.17 -59.53 53.08
N VAL A 457 -29.07 -60.49 52.85
CA VAL A 457 -29.63 -60.76 51.51
C VAL A 457 -30.39 -59.55 50.95
N ARG A 458 -31.15 -58.82 51.78
CA ARG A 458 -31.80 -57.59 51.33
C ARG A 458 -30.78 -56.52 50.97
N ARG A 459 -29.71 -56.38 51.74
CA ARG A 459 -28.63 -55.41 51.51
C ARG A 459 -27.88 -55.72 50.21
N THR A 460 -27.46 -56.96 50.00
CA THR A 460 -26.78 -57.38 48.77
C THR A 460 -27.68 -57.28 47.54
N GLN A 461 -28.99 -57.53 47.67
CA GLN A 461 -29.94 -57.28 46.58
C GLN A 461 -30.11 -55.78 46.28
N GLN A 462 -30.08 -54.92 47.30
CA GLN A 462 -30.13 -53.47 47.12
C GLN A 462 -28.84 -52.94 46.47
N GLU A 463 -27.68 -53.43 46.92
CA GLU A 463 -26.37 -53.10 46.35
C GLU A 463 -26.26 -53.58 44.90
N ALA A 464 -26.69 -54.81 44.60
CA ALA A 464 -26.72 -55.32 43.22
C ALA A 464 -27.62 -54.47 42.30
N ARG A 465 -28.77 -54.01 42.79
CA ARG A 465 -29.65 -53.10 42.03
C ARG A 465 -29.02 -51.73 41.82
N ALA A 466 -28.33 -51.18 42.83
CA ALA A 466 -27.63 -49.91 42.72
C ALA A 466 -26.46 -50.00 41.72
N HIS A 467 -25.69 -51.09 41.76
CA HIS A 467 -24.64 -51.36 40.78
C HIS A 467 -25.19 -51.50 39.36
N GLN A 468 -26.32 -52.20 39.20
CA GLN A 468 -26.97 -52.33 37.89
C GLN A 468 -27.44 -50.97 37.35
N GLN A 469 -28.06 -50.13 38.18
CA GLN A 469 -28.47 -48.78 37.79
C GLN A 469 -27.26 -47.90 37.42
N ALA A 470 -26.16 -47.98 38.17
CA ALA A 470 -24.93 -47.24 37.86
C ALA A 470 -24.35 -47.67 36.49
N GLN A 471 -24.34 -48.97 36.20
CA GLN A 471 -23.90 -49.50 34.90
C GLN A 471 -24.82 -49.06 33.76
N GLU A 472 -26.14 -49.02 33.97
CA GLU A 472 -27.09 -48.52 32.97
C GLU A 472 -26.87 -47.02 32.68
N HIS A 473 -26.65 -46.20 33.71
CA HIS A 473 -26.32 -44.79 33.54
C HIS A 473 -24.97 -44.58 32.85
N GLU A 474 -23.96 -45.39 33.17
CA GLU A 474 -22.66 -45.36 32.50
C GLU A 474 -22.78 -45.75 31.02
N ALA A 475 -23.53 -46.81 30.71
CA ALA A 475 -23.80 -47.23 29.34
C ALA A 475 -24.56 -46.14 28.55
N GLU A 476 -25.52 -45.45 29.18
CA GLU A 476 -26.26 -44.36 28.54
C GLU A 476 -25.37 -43.13 28.30
N ARG A 477 -24.47 -42.79 29.24
CA ARG A 477 -23.45 -41.75 29.04
C ARG A 477 -22.58 -42.06 27.84
N LEU A 478 -22.08 -43.29 27.73
CA LEU A 478 -21.25 -43.72 26.60
C LEU A 478 -22.03 -43.69 25.28
N ARG A 479 -23.33 -44.03 25.28
CA ARG A 479 -24.18 -43.91 24.08
C ARG A 479 -24.30 -42.46 23.62
N ILE A 480 -24.53 -41.54 24.54
CA ILE A 480 -24.59 -40.10 24.24
C ILE A 480 -23.25 -39.64 23.67
N GLU A 481 -22.14 -40.01 24.32
CA GLU A 481 -20.80 -39.68 23.85
C GLU A 481 -20.53 -40.20 22.43
N ILE A 482 -20.88 -41.46 22.15
CA ILE A 482 -20.75 -42.05 20.81
C ILE A 482 -21.56 -41.26 19.77
N VAL A 483 -22.78 -40.83 20.09
CA VAL A 483 -23.59 -40.03 19.17
C VAL A 483 -22.96 -38.66 18.94
N THR A 484 -22.53 -37.97 20.01
CA THR A 484 -21.87 -36.66 19.88
C THR A 484 -20.58 -36.73 19.06
N LEU A 485 -19.79 -37.80 19.23
CA LEU A 485 -18.57 -38.02 18.45
C LEU A 485 -18.88 -38.33 16.98
N ARG A 486 -19.99 -39.01 16.68
CA ARG A 486 -20.44 -39.26 15.31
C ARG A 486 -20.93 -37.99 14.64
N GLU A 487 -21.72 -37.18 15.32
CA GLU A 487 -22.19 -35.88 14.82
C GLU A 487 -21.00 -34.95 14.51
N ALA A 488 -20.02 -34.87 15.42
CA ALA A 488 -18.79 -34.11 15.19
C ALA A 488 -17.98 -34.64 14.00
N LEU A 489 -17.90 -35.97 13.83
CA LEU A 489 -17.24 -36.57 12.67
C LEU A 489 -17.97 -36.27 11.36
N GLU A 490 -19.31 -36.34 11.35
CA GLU A 490 -20.12 -36.02 10.18
C GLU A 490 -19.97 -34.54 9.79
N GLU A 491 -19.99 -33.63 10.75
CA GLU A 491 -19.75 -32.20 10.52
C GLU A 491 -18.35 -31.94 9.95
N GLU A 492 -17.32 -32.58 10.51
CA GLU A 492 -15.95 -32.51 10.01
C GLU A 492 -15.84 -33.07 8.58
N THR A 493 -16.54 -34.17 8.26
CA THR A 493 -16.56 -34.71 6.89
C THR A 493 -17.28 -33.79 5.91
N ALA A 494 -18.36 -33.12 6.33
CA ALA A 494 -19.07 -32.16 5.51
C ALA A 494 -18.23 -30.90 5.26
N ALA A 495 -17.53 -30.41 6.28
CA ALA A 495 -16.59 -29.30 6.16
C ALA A 495 -15.44 -29.62 5.19
N ARG A 496 -14.87 -30.83 5.29
CA ARG A 496 -13.84 -31.32 4.35
C ARG A 496 -14.37 -31.38 2.92
N ALA A 497 -15.54 -31.97 2.69
CA ALA A 497 -16.14 -32.04 1.36
C ALA A 497 -16.42 -30.64 0.77
N SER A 498 -16.82 -29.67 1.61
CA SER A 498 -17.00 -28.27 1.21
C SER A 498 -15.70 -27.62 0.76
N LEU A 499 -14.61 -27.77 1.54
CA LEU A 499 -13.29 -27.25 1.21
C LEU A 499 -12.71 -27.90 -0.05
N GLU A 500 -12.89 -29.21 -0.22
CA GLU A 500 -12.50 -29.93 -1.44
C GLU A 500 -13.27 -29.41 -2.67
N GLY A 501 -14.57 -29.12 -2.50
CA GLY A 501 -15.38 -28.47 -3.53
C GLY A 501 -14.85 -27.09 -3.92
N GLN A 502 -14.50 -26.25 -2.93
CA GLN A 502 -13.92 -24.93 -3.18
C GLN A 502 -12.56 -25.02 -3.88
N LEU A 503 -11.69 -25.93 -3.44
CA LEU A 503 -10.39 -26.17 -4.08
C LEU A 503 -10.55 -26.65 -5.52
N ARG A 504 -11.57 -27.46 -5.80
CA ARG A 504 -11.87 -27.91 -7.16
C ARG A 504 -12.30 -26.74 -8.04
N VAL A 505 -13.20 -25.87 -7.58
CA VAL A 505 -13.62 -24.67 -8.32
C VAL A 505 -12.41 -23.76 -8.59
N GLN A 506 -11.56 -23.53 -7.57
CA GLN A 506 -10.33 -22.75 -7.74
C GLN A 506 -9.40 -23.36 -8.80
N ARG A 507 -9.26 -24.69 -8.83
CA ARG A 507 -8.48 -25.37 -9.89
C ARG A 507 -9.08 -25.15 -11.27
N GLU A 508 -10.39 -25.34 -11.40
CA GLU A 508 -11.11 -25.10 -12.67
C GLU A 508 -10.96 -23.65 -13.14
N GLU A 509 -11.04 -22.66 -12.23
CA GLU A 509 -10.77 -21.25 -12.53
C GLU A 509 -9.32 -21.02 -13.00
N THR A 510 -8.34 -21.61 -12.32
CA THR A 510 -6.94 -21.51 -12.74
C THR A 510 -6.67 -22.15 -14.10
N GLU A 511 -7.30 -23.29 -14.41
CA GLU A 511 -7.19 -23.95 -15.71
C GLU A 511 -7.79 -23.08 -16.83
N VAL A 512 -8.94 -22.44 -16.57
CA VAL A 512 -9.56 -21.50 -17.53
C VAL A 512 -8.67 -20.28 -17.76
N LEU A 513 -8.09 -19.72 -16.69
CA LEU A 513 -7.15 -18.59 -16.81
C LEU A 513 -5.90 -19.01 -17.60
N GLU A 514 -5.35 -20.19 -17.36
CA GLU A 514 -4.20 -20.71 -18.10
C GLU A 514 -4.52 -20.90 -19.59
N ALA A 515 -5.70 -21.44 -19.92
CA ALA A 515 -6.17 -21.57 -21.30
C ALA A 515 -6.33 -20.19 -21.98
N SER A 516 -6.83 -19.19 -21.25
CA SER A 516 -6.96 -17.81 -21.75
C SER A 516 -5.59 -17.18 -22.03
N LEU A 517 -4.60 -17.40 -21.16
CA LEU A 517 -3.22 -16.93 -21.35
C LEU A 517 -2.56 -17.62 -22.55
N CYS A 518 -2.78 -18.92 -22.73
CA CYS A 518 -2.28 -19.64 -23.91
C CYS A 518 -2.89 -19.11 -25.20
N SER A 519 -4.20 -18.84 -25.21
CA SER A 519 -4.89 -18.25 -26.35
C SER A 519 -4.36 -16.85 -26.67
N LEU A 520 -4.15 -16.01 -25.65
CA LEU A 520 -3.59 -14.67 -25.81
C LEU A 520 -2.16 -14.70 -26.34
N ARG A 521 -1.32 -15.64 -25.86
CA ARG A 521 0.05 -15.83 -26.38
C ARG A 521 0.04 -16.20 -27.86
N MET A 522 -0.84 -17.11 -28.27
CA MET A 522 -0.99 -17.50 -29.68
C MET A 522 -1.42 -16.32 -30.56
N GLU A 523 -2.35 -15.49 -30.09
CA GLU A 523 -2.79 -14.30 -30.82
C GLU A 523 -1.68 -13.24 -30.91
N MET A 524 -0.91 -13.04 -29.84
CA MET A 524 0.27 -12.16 -29.86
C MET A 524 1.32 -12.63 -30.87
N GLU A 525 1.61 -13.94 -30.91
CA GLU A 525 2.52 -14.53 -31.90
C GLU A 525 2.00 -14.36 -33.33
N ARG A 526 0.69 -14.55 -33.56
CA ARG A 526 0.06 -14.28 -34.86
C ARG A 526 0.24 -12.83 -35.29
N VAL A 527 -0.14 -11.87 -34.44
CA VAL A 527 -0.04 -10.43 -34.74
C VAL A 527 1.42 -10.05 -34.99
N GLN A 528 2.36 -10.57 -34.20
CA GLN A 528 3.79 -10.31 -34.39
C GLN A 528 4.29 -10.87 -35.73
N GLN A 529 3.83 -12.06 -36.12
CA GLN A 529 4.20 -12.67 -37.39
C GLN A 529 3.57 -11.93 -38.58
N GLU A 530 2.31 -11.47 -38.46
CA GLU A 530 1.66 -10.61 -39.44
C GLU A 530 2.39 -9.28 -39.60
N GLN A 531 2.80 -8.64 -38.49
CA GLN A 531 3.62 -7.43 -38.53
C GLN A 531 4.96 -7.68 -39.21
N SER A 532 5.62 -8.82 -38.95
CA SER A 532 6.88 -9.16 -39.61
C SER A 532 6.72 -9.36 -41.12
N LYS A 533 5.61 -9.98 -41.55
CA LYS A 533 5.27 -10.18 -42.97
C LYS A 533 4.89 -8.86 -43.63
N ALA A 534 4.12 -8.01 -42.97
CA ALA A 534 3.76 -6.68 -43.45
C ALA A 534 5.02 -5.82 -43.65
N ARG A 535 5.95 -5.81 -42.67
CA ARG A 535 7.25 -5.14 -42.80
C ARG A 535 8.08 -5.68 -43.96
N GLN A 536 8.13 -7.00 -44.15
CA GLN A 536 8.85 -7.60 -45.29
C GLN A 536 8.20 -7.27 -46.64
N GLN A 537 6.86 -7.25 -46.69
CA GLN A 537 6.10 -6.91 -47.89
C GLN A 537 6.25 -5.42 -48.23
N GLU A 538 6.33 -4.55 -47.24
CA GLU A 538 6.60 -3.11 -47.40
C GLU A 538 8.01 -2.85 -47.94
N VAL A 539 9.02 -3.57 -47.43
CA VAL A 539 10.40 -3.53 -47.96
C VAL A 539 10.48 -4.03 -49.41
N LEU A 540 9.71 -5.06 -49.78
CA LEU A 540 9.64 -5.57 -51.15
C LEU A 540 8.80 -4.71 -52.10
N ARG A 541 7.92 -3.85 -51.58
CA ARG A 541 7.06 -2.98 -52.40
C ARG A 541 7.69 -1.62 -52.71
N GLN A 542 8.88 -1.32 -52.20
CA GLN A 542 9.63 -0.11 -52.55
C GLN A 542 10.15 -0.20 -54.00
N PRO A 543 9.70 0.66 -54.93
CA PRO A 543 10.27 0.74 -56.27
C PRO A 543 11.69 1.34 -56.21
N PRO A 544 12.63 0.89 -57.06
CA PRO A 544 13.97 1.46 -57.08
C PRO A 544 13.91 2.85 -57.72
N GLY A 545 13.83 3.87 -56.85
CA GLY A 545 13.97 5.26 -57.24
C GLY A 545 12.65 6.01 -57.33
N SER A 546 12.27 6.67 -56.24
CA SER A 546 11.88 8.09 -56.19
C SER A 546 11.29 8.38 -54.80
N GLY A 547 11.77 9.44 -54.14
CA GLY A 547 11.17 9.96 -52.90
C GLY A 547 11.76 9.38 -51.60
N ARG A 548 12.95 9.86 -51.19
CA ARG A 548 13.65 9.39 -49.98
C ARG A 548 13.58 10.34 -48.79
N THR A 549 12.59 11.23 -48.72
CA THR A 549 12.56 12.29 -47.69
C THR A 549 11.41 12.20 -46.69
N GLU A 550 10.41 11.33 -46.88
CA GLU A 550 9.25 11.26 -45.97
C GLU A 550 9.18 9.97 -45.13
N GLU A 551 9.75 8.85 -45.58
CA GLU A 551 9.79 7.60 -44.78
C GLU A 551 10.88 7.61 -43.69
N LEU A 552 11.82 8.57 -43.72
CA LEU A 552 12.86 8.70 -42.70
C LEU A 552 12.29 9.18 -41.35
N TYR A 553 11.12 9.83 -41.36
CA TYR A 553 10.51 10.39 -40.15
C TYR A 553 9.70 9.37 -39.32
N VAL A 554 9.24 8.25 -39.92
CA VAL A 554 8.41 7.26 -39.22
C VAL A 554 9.23 6.07 -38.68
N LEU A 555 10.36 5.74 -39.31
CA LEU A 555 11.29 4.72 -38.79
C LEU A 555 12.19 5.24 -37.67
N CYS A 556 12.38 6.55 -37.54
CA CYS A 556 13.28 7.16 -36.57
C CYS A 556 12.83 6.98 -35.10
N PRO A 557 11.54 7.20 -34.74
CA PRO A 557 11.10 7.04 -33.35
C PRO A 557 11.12 5.58 -32.88
N GLN A 558 10.82 4.64 -33.78
CA GLN A 558 10.84 3.22 -33.47
C GLN A 558 12.27 2.69 -33.30
N ALA A 559 13.22 3.14 -34.13
CA ALA A 559 14.64 2.85 -33.98
C ALA A 559 15.20 3.42 -32.67
N GLN A 560 14.82 4.65 -32.31
CA GLN A 560 15.21 5.29 -31.04
C GLN A 560 14.67 4.54 -29.82
N LEU A 561 13.43 4.06 -29.86
CA LEU A 561 12.85 3.22 -28.80
C LEU A 561 13.55 1.87 -28.68
N THR A 562 13.88 1.22 -29.80
CA THR A 562 14.63 -0.05 -29.76
C THR A 562 16.06 0.13 -29.26
N ASP A 563 16.72 1.24 -29.62
CA ASP A 563 18.06 1.57 -29.15
C ASP A 563 18.04 1.87 -27.65
N LEU A 564 17.07 2.65 -27.17
CA LEU A 564 16.89 2.93 -25.74
C LEU A 564 16.61 1.64 -24.94
N LEU A 565 15.75 0.74 -25.45
CA LEU A 565 15.51 -0.55 -24.81
C LEU A 565 16.75 -1.44 -24.81
N SER A 566 17.57 -1.41 -25.87
CA SER A 566 18.84 -2.13 -25.92
C SER A 566 19.86 -1.57 -24.92
N GLU A 567 19.89 -0.24 -24.76
CA GLU A 567 20.76 0.44 -23.81
C GLU A 567 20.33 0.17 -22.36
N GLN A 568 19.03 0.18 -22.07
CA GLN A 568 18.50 -0.20 -20.75
C GLN A 568 18.78 -1.67 -20.42
N ARG A 569 18.67 -2.57 -21.41
CA ARG A 569 19.09 -3.98 -21.24
C ARG A 569 20.60 -4.10 -20.99
N ALA A 570 21.42 -3.33 -21.70
CA ALA A 570 22.87 -3.32 -21.46
C ALA A 570 23.22 -2.75 -20.07
N LYS A 571 22.48 -1.74 -19.59
CA LYS A 571 22.61 -1.20 -18.23
C LYS A 571 22.21 -2.23 -17.18
N MET A 572 21.10 -2.94 -17.37
CA MET A 572 20.68 -4.03 -16.49
C MET A 572 21.76 -5.12 -16.40
N LEU A 573 22.31 -5.57 -17.54
CA LEU A 573 23.36 -6.60 -17.54
C LEU A 573 24.64 -6.13 -16.83
N ARG A 574 25.02 -4.85 -16.95
CA ARG A 574 26.17 -4.30 -16.21
C ARG A 574 25.90 -4.23 -14.71
N LEU A 575 24.73 -3.71 -14.31
CA LEU A 575 24.34 -3.65 -12.90
C LEU A 575 24.24 -5.05 -12.28
N GLN A 576 23.79 -6.03 -13.05
CA GLN A 576 23.76 -7.42 -12.61
C GLN A 576 25.17 -7.98 -12.41
N ALA A 577 26.10 -7.73 -13.32
CA ALA A 577 27.50 -8.12 -13.15
C ALA A 577 28.16 -7.39 -11.96
N GLU A 578 27.88 -6.11 -11.76
CA GLU A 578 28.37 -5.33 -10.60
C GLU A 578 27.80 -5.90 -9.30
N LEU A 579 26.51 -6.26 -9.26
CA LEU A 579 25.89 -6.91 -8.11
C LEU A 579 26.53 -8.26 -7.82
N GLU A 580 26.72 -9.11 -8.83
CA GLU A 580 27.39 -10.42 -8.67
C GLU A 580 28.82 -10.26 -8.12
N THR A 581 29.59 -9.28 -8.61
CA THR A 581 30.92 -9.00 -8.08
C THR A 581 30.88 -8.47 -6.64
N SER A 582 29.91 -7.61 -6.31
CA SER A 582 29.73 -7.08 -4.95
C SER A 582 29.32 -8.18 -3.97
N GLU A 583 28.39 -9.05 -4.36
CA GLU A 583 28.00 -10.20 -3.55
C GLU A 583 29.16 -11.17 -3.36
N GLN A 584 29.98 -11.41 -4.40
CA GLN A 584 31.17 -12.24 -4.27
C GLN A 584 32.18 -11.63 -3.28
N VAL A 585 32.44 -10.33 -3.37
CA VAL A 585 33.32 -9.63 -2.41
C VAL A 585 32.76 -9.71 -0.98
N GLN A 586 31.44 -9.60 -0.80
CA GLN A 586 30.80 -9.78 0.51
C GLN A 586 30.96 -11.22 1.02
N ARG A 587 30.73 -12.23 0.18
CA ARG A 587 30.95 -13.65 0.54
C ARG A 587 32.40 -13.89 0.94
N ASP A 588 33.34 -13.32 0.19
CA ASP A 588 34.77 -13.42 0.45
C ASP A 588 35.16 -12.74 1.77
N PHE A 589 34.60 -11.57 2.07
CA PHE A 589 34.80 -10.88 3.35
C PHE A 589 34.27 -11.70 4.53
N VAL A 590 33.08 -12.27 4.39
CA VAL A 590 32.50 -13.15 5.42
C VAL A 590 33.37 -14.38 5.63
N ARG A 591 33.79 -15.07 4.56
CA ARG A 591 34.70 -16.23 4.64
C ARG A 591 36.01 -15.89 5.32
N LEU A 592 36.63 -14.77 4.95
CA LEU A 592 37.88 -14.31 5.58
C LEU A 592 37.69 -13.97 7.06
N SER A 593 36.59 -13.31 7.41
CA SER A 593 36.28 -12.95 8.80
C SER A 593 36.05 -14.18 9.69
N GLN A 594 35.36 -15.20 9.17
CA GLN A 594 35.15 -16.48 9.85
C GLN A 594 36.46 -17.24 10.02
N ALA A 595 37.29 -17.33 8.97
CA ALA A 595 38.60 -17.97 9.04
C ALA A 595 39.52 -17.29 10.07
N LEU A 596 39.50 -15.96 10.12
CA LEU A 596 40.23 -15.18 11.11
C LEU A 596 39.70 -15.44 12.53
N GLN A 597 38.39 -15.46 12.74
CA GLN A 597 37.77 -15.77 14.02
C GLN A 597 38.16 -17.15 14.53
N VAL A 598 38.11 -18.18 13.69
CA VAL A 598 38.55 -19.54 14.04
C VAL A 598 40.04 -19.55 14.42
N ARG A 599 40.88 -18.83 13.67
CA ARG A 599 42.32 -18.76 13.96
C ARG A 599 42.61 -18.04 15.28
N LEU A 600 41.89 -16.96 15.59
CA LEU A 600 41.97 -16.26 16.87
C LEU A 600 41.47 -17.11 18.03
N GLU A 601 40.40 -17.87 17.83
CA GLU A 601 39.86 -18.77 18.86
C GLU A 601 40.81 -19.95 19.14
N ARG A 602 41.46 -20.52 18.10
CA ARG A 602 42.52 -21.53 18.27
C ARG A 602 43.71 -20.96 19.05
N ILE A 603 44.07 -19.70 18.84
CA ILE A 603 45.12 -19.02 19.64
C ILE A 603 44.68 -18.85 21.09
N ARG A 604 43.41 -18.46 21.33
CA ARG A 604 42.85 -18.31 22.68
C ARG A 604 42.85 -19.62 23.47
N GLN A 605 42.64 -20.74 22.78
CA GLN A 605 42.61 -22.09 23.36
C GLN A 605 44.00 -22.75 23.47
N ALA A 606 45.07 -22.11 22.98
CA ALA A 606 46.41 -22.68 23.04
C ALA A 606 46.97 -22.64 24.47
N GLU A 607 47.46 -23.78 24.97
CA GLU A 607 47.98 -23.94 26.33
C GLU A 607 49.48 -23.61 26.44
N SER A 608 50.15 -23.37 25.30
CA SER A 608 51.58 -23.05 25.25
C SER A 608 51.96 -22.07 24.13
N LEU A 609 53.06 -21.33 24.33
CA LEU A 609 53.57 -20.38 23.34
C LEU A 609 54.08 -21.06 22.06
N GLU A 610 54.49 -22.32 22.13
CA GLU A 610 54.89 -23.11 20.94
C GLU A 610 53.69 -23.44 20.06
N GLN A 611 52.52 -23.75 20.65
CA GLN A 611 51.27 -23.94 19.91
C GLN A 611 50.80 -22.65 19.24
N VAL A 612 50.90 -21.51 19.93
CA VAL A 612 50.60 -20.20 19.32
C VAL A 612 51.52 -19.90 18.13
N ARG A 613 52.83 -20.17 18.26
CA ARG A 613 53.78 -20.01 17.14
C ARG A 613 53.42 -20.92 15.96
N SER A 614 53.06 -22.17 16.21
CA SER A 614 52.62 -23.09 15.16
C SER A 614 51.36 -22.60 14.43
N ILE A 615 50.39 -22.01 15.14
CA ILE A 615 49.16 -21.46 14.54
C ILE A 615 49.45 -20.18 13.75
N MET A 616 50.47 -19.39 14.14
CA MET A 616 50.92 -18.22 13.39
C MET A 616 51.75 -18.59 12.15
N ASP A 617 52.47 -19.70 12.19
CA ASP A 617 53.28 -20.22 11.08
C ASP A 617 52.46 -20.99 10.02
N GLU A 618 51.21 -21.38 10.33
CA GLU A 618 50.23 -21.81 9.30
C GLU A 618 50.13 -20.69 8.23
N ALA A 619 50.17 -21.03 6.94
CA ALA A 619 50.38 -20.08 5.85
C ALA A 619 49.59 -18.75 6.01
N PRO A 620 50.21 -17.59 5.73
CA PRO A 620 49.51 -16.31 5.84
C PRO A 620 48.36 -16.28 4.83
N LEU A 621 47.16 -15.93 5.29
CA LEU A 621 45.95 -15.76 4.46
C LEU A 621 46.18 -14.57 3.50
N ARG A 622 46.89 -14.82 2.40
CA ARG A 622 47.21 -13.81 1.38
C ARG A 622 46.13 -13.73 0.29
N ASP A 623 45.39 -14.82 0.07
CA ASP A 623 44.28 -14.89 -0.88
C ASP A 623 43.11 -15.67 -0.25
N VAL A 624 41.87 -15.24 -0.52
CA VAL A 624 40.63 -15.83 0.01
C VAL A 624 40.43 -17.26 -0.55
N ARG A 625 41.03 -17.55 -1.71
CA ARG A 625 41.00 -18.88 -2.37
C ARG A 625 41.73 -19.99 -1.60
N ASP A 626 42.58 -19.61 -0.65
CA ASP A 626 43.35 -20.56 0.17
C ASP A 626 42.56 -21.02 1.40
N ILE A 627 41.39 -20.43 1.66
CA ILE A 627 40.48 -20.84 2.73
C ILE A 627 39.75 -22.09 2.26
N LYS A 628 40.08 -23.26 2.84
CA LYS A 628 39.36 -24.50 2.55
C LYS A 628 37.91 -24.34 3.01
N ASP A 629 36.97 -24.49 2.09
CA ASP A 629 35.55 -24.61 2.39
C ASP A 629 35.37 -25.81 3.33
N THR A 630 34.97 -25.54 4.57
CA THR A 630 34.58 -26.55 5.57
C THR A 630 33.10 -26.87 5.47
#